data_AF-A0A2M7R251-F1
#
_entry.id   AF-A0A2M7R251-F1
#
_cell.length_a   1.000
_cell.length_b   1.000
_cell.length_c   1.000
_cell.angle_alpha   90.00
_cell.angle_beta   90.00
_cell.angle_gamma   90.00
#
_symmetry.space_group_name_H-M   'P 1'
#
loop_
_entity.id
_entity.type
_entity.pdbx_description
1 polymer ?
#
loop_
_entity_poly.entity_id
_entity_poly.type
_entity_poly.pdbx_seq_one_letter_code
_entity_poly.pdbx_strand_id
1 'polypeptide(L)'
;MKSLYTEALLKCGRKVAYKVYSEVLQAYLWVVDTEKDIHTLRSQGIAEVIYTHHEIKELKKLSKEDLKEIHKVKEVFENSKIEEIKEKTC
;
A
#
# COMPACT_ATOMS: atom_id res chain seq x y z
N MET A 1 1.55 17.17 15.70
CA MET A 1 2.69 16.97 14.79
C MET A 1 2.78 15.46 14.55
N LYS A 2 2.41 14.93 13.37
CA LYS A 2 2.49 13.49 13.08
C LYS A 2 3.76 13.24 12.26
N SER A 3 4.78 12.64 12.87
CA SER A 3 5.99 12.23 12.17
C SER A 3 5.73 10.91 11.45
N LEU A 4 5.56 10.95 10.13
CA LEU A 4 5.59 9.75 9.30
C LEU A 4 7.06 9.36 9.09
N TYR A 5 7.53 8.32 9.78
CA TYR A 5 8.85 7.74 9.48
C TYR A 5 8.78 7.01 8.15
N THR A 6 9.70 7.31 7.24
CA THR A 6 9.73 6.73 5.89
C THR A 6 11.11 6.17 5.58
N GLU A 7 11.19 4.85 5.40
CA GLU A 7 12.39 4.19 4.87
C GLU A 7 12.20 3.90 3.38
N ALA A 8 13.28 3.80 2.61
CA ALA A 8 13.21 3.60 1.17
C ALA A 8 14.09 2.45 0.71
N LEU A 9 13.54 1.57 -0.13
CA LEU A 9 14.29 0.50 -0.77
C LEU A 9 14.69 0.91 -2.19
N LEU A 10 15.98 0.79 -2.49
CA LEU A 10 16.57 1.14 -3.78
C LEU A 10 16.97 -0.14 -4.55
N LYS A 11 16.67 -0.22 -5.84
CA LYS A 11 17.21 -1.24 -6.77
C LYS A 11 17.90 -0.52 -7.92
N CYS A 12 19.18 -0.81 -8.13
CA CYS A 12 20.01 -0.18 -9.19
C CYS A 12 19.93 1.36 -9.20
N GLY A 13 19.99 2.00 -8.03
CA GLY A 13 19.95 3.46 -7.90
C GLY A 13 18.56 4.09 -8.12
N ARG A 14 17.52 3.29 -8.39
CA ARG A 14 16.12 3.76 -8.44
C ARG A 14 15.37 3.38 -7.18
N LYS A 15 14.48 4.28 -6.73
CA LYS A 15 13.61 4.07 -5.59
C LYS A 15 12.45 3.17 -5.98
N VAL A 16 12.42 1.97 -5.40
CA VAL A 16 11.47 0.90 -5.77
C VAL A 16 10.32 0.83 -4.78
N ALA A 17 10.59 1.09 -3.51
CA ALA A 17 9.56 1.03 -2.48
C ALA A 17 9.81 2.03 -1.35
N TYR A 18 8.74 2.38 -0.65
CA TYR A 18 8.74 3.18 0.57
C TYR A 18 8.11 2.35 1.68
N LYS A 19 8.75 2.25 2.83
CA LYS A 19 8.13 1.73 4.05
C LYS A 19 7.62 2.90 4.86
N VAL A 20 6.32 2.91 5.18
CA VAL A 20 5.63 4.00 5.86
C VAL A 20 4.92 3.43 7.08
N TYR A 21 5.16 4.01 8.26
CA TYR A 21 4.34 3.71 9.43
C TYR A 21 3.03 4.50 9.38
N SER A 22 1.89 3.80 9.45
CA SER A 22 0.57 4.44 9.53
C SER A 22 0.04 4.37 10.95
N GLU A 23 -0.06 5.51 11.63
CA GLU A 23 -0.71 5.59 12.95
C GLU A 23 -2.21 5.25 12.90
N VAL A 24 -2.88 5.44 11.76
CA VAL A 24 -4.31 5.14 11.63
C VAL A 24 -4.56 3.63 11.62
N LEU A 25 -3.64 2.90 10.97
CA LEU A 25 -3.69 1.44 10.87
C LEU A 25 -2.87 0.75 11.96
N GLN A 26 -2.02 1.49 12.69
CA GLN A 26 -1.04 0.97 13.64
C GLN A 26 -0.14 -0.12 13.00
N ALA A 27 0.23 0.10 11.73
CA ALA A 27 0.93 -0.89 10.91
C ALA A 27 1.97 -0.24 10.00
N TYR A 28 3.01 -1.00 9.66
CA TYR A 28 3.94 -0.65 8.60
C TYR A 28 3.37 -1.06 7.24
N LEU A 29 3.38 -0.11 6.31
CA LEU A 29 2.92 -0.29 4.94
C LEU A 29 4.09 -0.18 3.99
N TRP A 30 4.11 -1.02 2.97
CA TRP A 30 5.01 -0.83 1.83
C TRP A 30 4.25 -0.16 0.69
N VAL A 31 4.82 0.88 0.11
CA VAL A 31 4.29 1.57 -1.06
C VAL A 31 5.26 1.41 -2.22
N VAL A 32 4.79 0.81 -3.31
CA VAL A 32 5.56 0.59 -4.53
C VAL A 32 4.98 1.35 -5.71
N ASP A 33 5.77 1.53 -6.76
CA ASP A 33 5.33 2.20 -7.98
C ASP A 33 4.59 1.25 -8.93
N THR A 34 5.10 0.03 -9.10
CA THR A 34 4.54 -0.94 -10.04
C THR A 34 4.22 -2.29 -9.40
N GLU A 35 3.32 -3.07 -10.02
CA GLU A 35 3.01 -4.43 -9.58
C GLU A 35 4.22 -5.38 -9.64
N LYS A 36 5.15 -5.13 -10.58
CA LYS A 36 6.41 -5.89 -10.66
C LYS A 36 7.25 -5.74 -9.40
N ASP A 37 7.16 -4.58 -8.76
CA ASP A 37 7.87 -4.30 -7.53
C ASP A 37 7.22 -5.03 -6.33
N ILE A 38 5.89 -5.24 -6.35
CA ILE A 38 5.20 -6.09 -5.37
C ILE A 38 5.80 -7.49 -5.38
N HIS A 39 5.90 -8.12 -6.55
CA HIS A 39 6.48 -9.46 -6.67
C HIS A 39 7.94 -9.52 -6.23
N THR A 40 8.70 -8.45 -6.48
CA THR A 40 10.09 -8.34 -6.01
C THR A 40 10.17 -8.25 -4.49
N LEU A 41 9.30 -7.49 -3.83
CA LEU A 41 9.27 -7.43 -2.37
C LEU A 41 8.79 -8.74 -1.74
N ARG A 42 7.79 -9.39 -2.34
CA ARG A 42 7.32 -10.70 -1.89
C ARG A 42 8.39 -11.78 -2.01
N SER A 43 9.18 -11.79 -3.09
CA SER A 43 10.30 -12.74 -3.23
C SER A 43 11.44 -12.48 -2.25
N GLN A 44 11.51 -11.28 -1.66
CA GLN A 44 12.43 -10.94 -0.57
C GLN A 44 11.89 -11.31 0.83
N GLY A 45 10.70 -11.91 0.91
CA GLY A 45 10.10 -12.35 2.17
C GLY A 45 9.35 -11.25 2.94
N ILE A 46 9.04 -10.12 2.30
CA ILE A 46 8.20 -9.08 2.90
C ILE A 46 6.79 -9.63 3.07
N ALA A 47 6.36 -9.80 4.32
CA ALA A 47 5.02 -10.26 4.69
C ALA A 47 4.05 -9.10 4.97
N GLU A 48 4.54 -7.90 5.24
CA GLU A 48 3.67 -6.75 5.52
C GLU A 48 2.86 -6.34 4.28
N VAL A 49 1.77 -5.60 4.49
CA VAL A 49 0.87 -5.19 3.40
C VAL A 49 1.57 -4.24 2.43
N ILE A 50 1.43 -4.55 1.13
CA ILE A 50 1.97 -3.77 0.03
C ILE A 50 0.82 -3.08 -0.71
N TYR A 51 1.00 -1.78 -0.92
CA TYR A 51 0.14 -0.94 -1.73
C TYR A 51 0.91 -0.38 -2.92
N THR A 52 0.24 -0.21 -4.04
CA THR A 52 0.76 0.61 -5.14
C THR A 52 0.49 2.09 -4.89
N HIS A 53 1.23 2.95 -5.59
CA HIS A 53 0.99 4.39 -5.55
C HIS A 53 -0.44 4.75 -6.00
N HIS A 54 -1.03 3.96 -6.90
CA HIS A 54 -2.43 4.10 -7.31
C HIS A 54 -3.38 3.81 -6.14
N GLU A 55 -3.22 2.67 -5.47
CA GLU A 55 -4.07 2.29 -4.33
C GLU A 55 -4.00 3.31 -3.19
N ILE A 56 -2.81 3.87 -2.91
CA ILE A 56 -2.67 4.92 -1.89
C ILE A 56 -3.46 6.19 -2.26
N LYS A 57 -3.55 6.55 -3.54
CA LYS A 57 -4.36 7.70 -3.97
C LYS A 57 -5.85 7.45 -3.73
N GLU A 58 -6.32 6.24 -3.95
CA GLU A 58 -7.70 5.85 -3.69
C GLU A 58 -8.02 5.80 -2.19
N LEU A 59 -7.13 5.19 -1.40
CA LEU A 59 -7.25 5.11 0.05
C LEU A 59 -7.34 6.49 0.73
N LYS A 60 -6.65 7.50 0.20
CA LYS A 60 -6.71 8.88 0.73
C LYS A 60 -8.10 9.52 0.65
N LYS A 61 -8.99 9.03 -0.22
CA LYS A 61 -10.36 9.54 -0.37
C LYS A 61 -11.34 8.92 0.62
N LEU A 62 -10.95 7.84 1.30
CA LEU A 62 -11.82 7.03 2.15
C LEU A 62 -11.79 7.48 3.61
N SER A 63 -12.81 7.04 4.36
CA SER A 63 -12.86 7.27 5.80
C SER A 63 -11.83 6.41 6.54
N LYS A 64 -11.52 6.78 7.79
CA LYS A 64 -10.61 5.99 8.64
C LYS A 64 -11.14 4.58 8.92
N GLU A 65 -12.45 4.39 8.90
CA GLU A 65 -13.09 3.09 9.16
C GLU A 65 -12.93 2.19 7.94
N ASP A 66 -13.25 2.69 6.74
CA ASP A 66 -13.06 1.98 5.48
C ASP A 66 -11.59 1.58 5.28
N LEU A 67 -10.65 2.49 5.61
CA LEU A 67 -9.22 2.21 5.54
C LEU A 67 -8.82 0.98 6.37
N LYS A 68 -9.39 0.84 7.58
CA LYS A 68 -9.09 -0.29 8.46
C LYS A 68 -9.68 -1.59 7.91
N GLU A 69 -10.88 -1.56 7.37
CA GLU A 69 -11.52 -2.74 6.78
C GLU A 69 -10.75 -3.23 5.55
N ILE A 70 -10.42 -2.32 4.63
CA ILE A 70 -9.63 -2.64 3.44
C ILE A 70 -8.24 -3.17 3.83
N HIS A 71 -7.62 -2.59 4.85
CA HIS A 71 -6.33 -3.07 5.33
C HIS A 71 -6.41 -4.53 5.82
N LYS A 72 -7.42 -4.88 6.63
CA LYS A 72 -7.64 -6.26 7.08
C LYS A 72 -7.85 -7.22 5.92
N VAL A 73 -8.59 -6.81 4.89
CA VAL A 73 -8.76 -7.63 3.68
C VAL A 73 -7.41 -7.89 3.02
N LYS A 74 -6.55 -6.87 2.90
CA LYS A 74 -5.21 -7.02 2.31
C LYS A 74 -4.24 -7.84 3.15
N GLU A 75 -4.39 -7.86 4.48
CA GLU A 75 -3.63 -8.76 5.37
C GLU A 75 -3.97 -10.23 5.11
N VAL A 76 -5.24 -10.54 4.82
CA VAL A 76 -5.70 -11.91 4.53
C VAL A 76 -5.40 -12.31 3.08
N PHE A 77 -5.54 -11.38 2.13
CA PHE A 77 -5.37 -11.63 0.70
C PHE A 77 -4.14 -10.87 0.16
N GLU A 78 -2.98 -11.50 0.27
CA GLU A 78 -1.66 -10.89 0.01
C GLU A 78 -1.46 -10.28 -1.39
N ASN A 79 -2.24 -10.72 -2.38
CA ASN A 79 -2.20 -10.29 -3.78
C ASN A 79 -3.47 -9.55 -4.23
N SER A 80 -4.30 -9.11 -3.27
CA SER A 80 -5.50 -8.32 -3.58
C SER A 80 -5.14 -6.93 -4.07
N LYS A 81 -6.01 -6.40 -4.93
CA LYS A 81 -5.88 -5.08 -5.57
C LYS A 81 -7.12 -4.25 -5.28
N ILE A 82 -6.94 -2.94 -5.13
CA ILE A 82 -8.05 -1.98 -5.05
C ILE A 82 -8.25 -1.37 -6.43
N GLU A 83 -9.44 -1.58 -7.01
CA GLU A 83 -9.87 -0.97 -8.26
C GLU A 83 -11.08 -0.05 -8.01
N GLU A 84 -11.05 1.15 -8.60
CA GLU A 84 -12.17 2.08 -8.57
C GLU A 84 -13.18 1.68 -9.65
N ILE A 85 -14.33 1.13 -9.25
CA ILE A 85 -15.44 0.86 -10.17
C ILE A 85 -16.27 2.14 -10.28
N LYS A 86 -16.11 2.86 -11.39
CA LYS A 86 -16.98 4.00 -11.72
C LYS A 86 -18.29 3.45 -12.26
N GLU A 87 -19.40 3.73 -11.56
CA GLU A 87 -20.72 3.50 -12.16
C GLU A 87 -20.80 4.26 -13.48
N LYS A 88 -21.15 3.56 -14.56
CA LYS A 88 -21.55 4.24 -15.80
C LYS A 88 -22.85 4.95 -15.47
N THR A 89 -22.77 6.26 -15.28
CA THR A 89 -23.96 7.11 -15.24
C THR A 89 -24.74 6.87 -16.54
N CYS A 90 -25.94 6.30 -16.40
CA CYS A 90 -26.95 6.29 -17.45
C CYS A 90 -27.53 7.68 -17.65
#